data_AF-A0A2M9C362-F1
#
_entry.id   AF-A0A2M9C362-F1
#
_cell.length_a   1.000
_cell.length_b   1.000
_cell.length_c   1.000
_cell.angle_alpha   90.00
_cell.angle_beta   90.00
_cell.angle_gamma   90.00
#
_symmetry.space_group_name_H-M   'P 1'
#
loop_
_entity.id
_entity.type
_entity.pdbx_description
1 polymer ?
#
loop_
_entity_poly.entity_id
_entity_poly.type
_entity_poly.pdbx_seq_one_letter_code
_entity_poly.pdbx_strand_id
1 'polypeptide(L)'
;MTLMGPQRTFDASDDAPSSTLLGDQLASLAALANDLAGEFRLEPLLDRILRNAVELLDCESGSICTIDEAARSYRKEVDIAVGCHSGEVFPLEEGVTGAVVRANGPVTFERYSLVPGGHIAPGDPRYEVPVIGVPIRLNATLIGACVVFGTSSTRVFDRTDVELLGLFATHAAVAIANSRLHTATTERMRAAAVTAERERTMRDVHDTVGRGLASVLLHLDGAIGDLDDGTGRTAPAGDDEDAGRPPLRQELALARQAASEALDETKRTVLGLGPSVLDRCTLEDALRQELARAARMSTLHTQFLSVGTRHDIAPDVSQQLFRIVQESLANVVAHAQAATVRLGLVYGSEGVAAIVEDDGCGFDHDHIRRSSTEPSVVRNLGLSGLLARAHQVGGRVQIDSTPGWGTRVRADLPYTAATTDDEPLRHWRVVIVHDQPAMRAGLVRLLAQAEPGIRVVGELADATRVVDAITLLRPDVVLADIALQGASGAELVRTLRSADPDAAVVLLVGSPDDDIREAAAAGARGFVERTVDAVSLGRAIVSAATGDALVASDVLRTLGGWPKPESDVDDSGLTPREREVRALVERGLPDKRIAVELAISVKTVEKHVGTILRKTGAHNRTMLAALAVR
;
A
#
# COMPACT_ATOMS: atom_id res chain seq x y z
N MET A 1 34.55 29.24 -60.80
CA MET A 1 34.37 28.98 -59.34
C MET A 1 33.71 30.23 -58.80
N THR A 2 32.43 30.25 -58.44
CA THR A 2 31.76 29.40 -57.45
C THR A 2 30.25 29.41 -57.76
N LEU A 3 29.63 28.24 -57.89
CA LEU A 3 28.18 28.11 -58.14
C LEU A 3 27.50 27.77 -56.79
N MET A 4 26.73 28.72 -56.26
CA MET A 4 25.68 28.45 -55.27
C MET A 4 24.51 27.78 -56.00
N GLY A 5 24.12 26.59 -55.58
CA GLY A 5 22.88 25.93 -56.00
C GLY A 5 21.65 26.56 -55.32
N PRO A 6 20.47 26.59 -55.96
CA PRO A 6 19.36 27.42 -55.52
C PRO A 6 18.55 26.76 -54.39
N GLN A 7 18.37 27.47 -53.28
CA GLN A 7 17.29 27.20 -52.32
C GLN A 7 15.95 27.54 -52.98
N ARG A 8 15.04 26.56 -53.06
CA ARG A 8 13.68 26.75 -53.57
C ARG A 8 12.70 26.95 -52.41
N THR A 9 12.08 28.11 -52.34
CA THR A 9 10.88 28.43 -51.54
C THR A 9 9.67 28.43 -52.47
N PHE A 10 8.62 27.65 -52.18
CA PHE A 10 7.43 27.54 -53.03
C PHE A 10 6.17 28.13 -52.38
N ASP A 11 5.40 28.80 -53.25
CA ASP A 11 4.15 29.54 -53.04
C ASP A 11 2.93 28.60 -53.07
N ALA A 12 1.83 29.02 -52.44
CA ALA A 12 0.66 28.19 -52.13
C ALA A 12 -0.43 28.26 -53.21
N SER A 13 -0.61 27.19 -54.00
CA SER A 13 -1.93 26.81 -54.55
C SER A 13 -1.86 25.46 -55.28
N ASP A 14 -2.91 24.67 -55.09
CA ASP A 14 -3.30 23.42 -55.76
C ASP A 14 -2.48 22.15 -55.48
N ASP A 15 -2.96 21.34 -54.53
CA ASP A 15 -3.64 20.05 -54.83
C ASP A 15 -4.09 19.36 -53.52
N ALA A 16 -5.38 19.06 -53.38
CA ALA A 16 -5.94 18.39 -52.20
C ALA A 16 -5.90 16.86 -52.37
N PRO A 17 -5.33 16.08 -51.43
CA PRO A 17 -5.28 14.63 -51.53
C PRO A 17 -6.66 13.98 -51.26
N SER A 18 -6.92 12.87 -51.94
CA SER A 18 -8.17 12.11 -51.92
C SER A 18 -8.52 11.56 -50.53
N SER A 19 -9.79 11.66 -50.17
CA SER A 19 -10.35 11.47 -48.81
C SER A 19 -10.19 10.07 -48.20
N THR A 20 -9.78 9.07 -48.98
CA THR A 20 -9.61 7.68 -48.54
C THR A 20 -8.25 7.43 -47.89
N LEU A 21 -7.18 8.07 -48.37
CA LEU A 21 -5.82 7.92 -47.79
C LEU A 21 -5.73 8.55 -46.38
N LEU A 22 -6.46 9.65 -46.16
CA LEU A 22 -6.50 10.35 -44.88
C LEU A 22 -7.20 9.53 -43.78
N GLY A 23 -8.20 8.72 -44.16
CA GLY A 23 -8.93 7.86 -43.23
C GLY A 23 -8.09 6.72 -42.68
N ASP A 24 -7.32 6.05 -43.54
CA ASP A 24 -6.42 4.96 -43.13
C ASP A 24 -5.23 5.49 -42.33
N GLN A 25 -4.71 6.68 -42.66
CA GLN A 25 -3.67 7.36 -41.89
C GLN A 25 -4.13 7.75 -40.48
N LEU A 26 -5.37 8.25 -40.34
CA LEU A 26 -5.95 8.60 -39.04
C LEU A 26 -6.23 7.37 -38.16
N ALA A 27 -6.64 6.25 -38.76
CA ALA A 27 -6.85 5.00 -38.04
C ALA A 27 -5.55 4.40 -37.50
N SER A 28 -4.46 4.45 -38.30
CA SER A 28 -3.13 4.00 -37.87
C SER A 28 -2.56 4.88 -36.76
N LEU A 29 -2.74 6.21 -36.86
CA LEU A 29 -2.38 7.17 -35.80
C LEU A 29 -3.17 6.96 -34.50
N ALA A 30 -4.48 6.67 -34.59
CA ALA A 30 -5.31 6.40 -33.42
C ALA A 30 -4.94 5.07 -32.74
N ALA A 31 -4.59 4.03 -33.50
CA ALA A 31 -4.12 2.77 -32.96
C ALA A 31 -2.76 2.91 -32.25
N LEU A 32 -1.83 3.68 -32.84
CA LEU A 32 -0.56 4.06 -32.22
C LEU A 32 -0.77 4.78 -30.87
N ALA A 33 -1.68 5.75 -30.83
CA ALA A 33 -1.98 6.53 -29.62
C ALA A 33 -2.59 5.67 -28.49
N ASN A 34 -3.37 4.64 -28.84
CA ASN A 34 -4.02 3.77 -27.86
C ASN A 34 -3.06 2.70 -27.29
N ASP A 35 -2.10 2.23 -28.10
CA ASP A 35 -1.07 1.27 -27.66
C ASP A 35 0.07 1.95 -26.87
N LEU A 36 0.35 3.24 -27.14
CA LEU A 36 1.26 4.11 -26.39
C LEU A 36 0.95 4.18 -24.89
N ALA A 37 -0.30 3.87 -24.49
CA ALA A 37 -0.73 3.87 -23.09
C ALA A 37 -0.31 2.60 -22.31
N GLY A 38 0.24 1.57 -22.97
CA GLY A 38 0.50 0.25 -22.36
C GLY A 38 1.97 -0.16 -22.15
N GLU A 39 2.94 0.47 -22.81
CA GLU A 39 4.35 0.00 -22.80
C GLU A 39 5.26 0.89 -21.94
N PHE A 40 5.77 0.35 -20.82
CA PHE A 40 6.62 1.06 -19.84
C PHE A 40 8.12 1.15 -20.23
N ARG A 41 8.50 0.91 -21.49
CA ARG A 41 9.91 0.95 -21.93
C ARG A 41 10.07 1.82 -23.19
N LEU A 42 10.98 2.78 -23.14
CA LEU A 42 11.20 3.78 -24.18
C LEU A 42 11.64 3.17 -25.52
N GLU A 43 12.56 2.20 -25.47
CA GLU A 43 13.18 1.62 -26.68
C GLU A 43 12.16 0.84 -27.55
N PRO A 44 11.34 -0.10 -27.05
CA PRO A 44 10.29 -0.75 -27.86
C PRO A 44 9.31 0.22 -28.50
N LEU A 45 9.00 1.31 -27.79
CA LEU A 45 8.04 2.30 -28.25
C LEU A 45 8.62 3.16 -29.37
N LEU A 46 9.86 3.64 -29.22
CA LEU A 46 10.55 4.38 -30.28
C LEU A 46 10.78 3.50 -31.51
N ASP A 47 11.09 2.22 -31.31
CA ASP A 47 11.28 1.24 -32.37
C ASP A 47 9.99 1.07 -33.18
N ARG A 48 8.83 0.98 -32.53
CA ARG A 48 7.54 0.89 -33.21
C ARG A 48 7.17 2.17 -33.96
N ILE A 49 7.42 3.34 -33.37
CA ILE A 49 7.26 4.64 -34.05
C ILE A 49 8.11 4.69 -35.32
N LEU A 50 9.36 4.24 -35.21
CA LEU A 50 10.31 4.23 -36.33
C LEU A 50 9.89 3.23 -37.42
N ARG A 51 9.42 2.02 -37.06
CA ARG A 51 8.92 1.03 -38.03
C ARG A 51 7.77 1.59 -38.86
N ASN A 52 6.81 2.22 -38.20
CA ASN A 52 5.65 2.81 -38.86
C ASN A 52 6.04 3.99 -39.76
N ALA A 53 7.00 4.81 -39.33
CA ALA A 53 7.55 5.87 -40.17
C ALA A 53 8.24 5.31 -41.43
N VAL A 54 9.08 4.29 -41.26
CA VAL A 54 9.78 3.63 -42.38
C VAL A 54 8.80 3.00 -43.36
N GLU A 55 7.76 2.31 -42.87
CA GLU A 55 6.73 1.68 -43.69
C GLU A 55 5.88 2.72 -44.45
N LEU A 56 5.40 3.77 -43.78
CA LEU A 56 4.52 4.76 -44.39
C LEU A 56 5.22 5.71 -45.37
N LEU A 57 6.53 5.92 -45.22
CA LEU A 57 7.33 6.72 -46.16
C LEU A 57 7.91 5.92 -47.34
N ASP A 58 7.63 4.61 -47.40
CA ASP A 58 8.24 3.67 -48.35
C ASP A 58 9.78 3.73 -48.29
N CYS A 59 10.29 3.60 -47.07
CA CYS A 59 11.71 3.61 -46.71
C CYS A 59 12.17 2.21 -46.29
N GLU A 60 13.48 1.95 -46.34
CA GLU A 60 14.03 0.64 -45.99
C GLU A 60 14.71 0.62 -44.61
N SER A 61 15.15 1.79 -44.14
CA SER A 61 15.88 1.93 -42.89
C SER A 61 15.68 3.30 -42.26
N GLY A 62 16.02 3.41 -40.98
CA GLY A 62 15.94 4.67 -40.25
C GLY A 62 16.46 4.57 -38.83
N SER A 63 16.55 5.70 -38.14
CA SER A 63 16.97 5.77 -36.74
C SER A 63 16.31 6.93 -36.01
N ILE A 64 16.08 6.76 -34.71
CA ILE A 64 15.72 7.84 -33.79
C ILE A 64 16.90 8.07 -32.84
N CYS A 65 17.32 9.32 -32.71
CA CYS A 65 18.41 9.73 -31.84
C CYS A 65 17.92 10.71 -30.77
N THR A 66 18.46 10.59 -29.55
CA THR A 66 18.37 11.63 -28.51
C THR A 66 19.62 12.50 -28.52
N ILE A 67 19.46 13.77 -28.15
CA ILE A 67 20.55 14.74 -28.11
C ILE A 67 20.88 15.08 -26.66
N ASP A 68 22.18 15.13 -26.36
CA ASP A 68 22.75 15.74 -25.16
C ASP A 68 23.61 16.95 -25.58
N GLU A 69 23.01 18.14 -25.46
CA GLU A 69 23.66 19.40 -25.85
C GLU A 69 24.83 19.74 -24.94
N ALA A 70 24.76 19.38 -23.65
CA ALA A 70 25.84 19.64 -22.70
C ALA A 70 27.07 18.79 -23.01
N ALA A 71 26.86 17.53 -23.38
CA ALA A 71 27.92 16.62 -23.80
C ALA A 71 28.32 16.80 -25.28
N ARG A 72 27.67 17.70 -26.04
CA ARG A 72 27.82 17.87 -27.50
C ARG A 72 27.79 16.54 -28.25
N SER A 73 26.85 15.67 -27.90
CA SER A 73 26.73 14.34 -28.51
C SER A 73 25.28 13.95 -28.74
N TYR A 74 25.07 12.98 -29.61
CA TYR A 74 23.77 12.33 -29.77
C TYR A 74 23.91 10.83 -29.60
N ARG A 75 22.89 10.20 -29.01
CA ARG A 75 22.78 8.76 -28.85
C ARG A 75 21.73 8.23 -29.79
N LYS A 76 22.02 7.12 -30.47
CA LYS A 76 21.03 6.39 -31.26
C LYS A 76 20.23 5.48 -30.32
N GLU A 77 18.95 5.80 -30.12
CA GLU A 77 18.07 5.05 -29.22
C GLU A 77 17.51 3.80 -29.90
N VAL A 78 17.17 3.91 -31.17
CA VAL A 78 16.65 2.79 -31.99
C VAL A 78 17.07 2.97 -33.44
N ASP A 79 17.20 1.84 -34.14
CA ASP A 79 17.55 1.79 -35.54
C ASP A 79 16.95 0.57 -36.24
N ILE A 80 16.60 0.74 -37.52
CA ILE A 80 16.09 -0.34 -38.39
C ILE A 80 17.05 -0.47 -39.56
N ALA A 81 17.65 -1.66 -39.69
CA ALA A 81 18.57 -1.99 -40.77
C ALA A 81 19.70 -0.97 -40.96
N VAL A 82 20.11 -0.26 -39.88
CA VAL A 82 21.13 0.80 -40.01
C VAL A 82 22.56 0.25 -39.90
N GLY A 83 22.73 -0.98 -39.41
CA GLY A 83 24.05 -1.63 -39.28
C GLY A 83 24.97 -0.95 -38.27
N CYS A 84 24.46 -0.04 -37.44
CA CYS A 84 25.17 0.63 -36.35
C CYS A 84 24.36 0.36 -35.08
N HIS A 85 24.95 -0.32 -34.12
CA HIS A 85 24.25 -0.85 -32.95
C HIS A 85 23.53 0.25 -32.15
N SER A 86 22.24 0.05 -31.84
CA SER A 86 21.52 0.79 -30.80
C SER A 86 22.40 1.01 -29.56
N GLY A 87 22.46 2.24 -29.05
CA GLY A 87 23.26 2.63 -27.89
C GLY A 87 24.59 3.36 -28.18
N GLU A 88 25.06 3.40 -29.42
CA GLU A 88 26.25 4.17 -29.82
C GLU A 88 26.06 5.69 -29.67
N VAL A 89 27.14 6.38 -29.30
CA VAL A 89 27.18 7.83 -29.07
C VAL A 89 28.09 8.48 -30.10
N PHE A 90 27.60 9.53 -30.75
CA PHE A 90 28.29 10.22 -31.84
C PHE A 90 28.43 11.72 -31.54
N PRO A 91 29.46 12.41 -32.10
CA PRO A 91 29.58 13.86 -32.00
C PRO A 91 28.40 14.58 -32.65
N LEU A 92 27.94 15.68 -32.05
CA LEU A 92 26.80 16.46 -32.55
C LEU A 92 27.08 17.19 -33.88
N GLU A 93 28.34 17.24 -34.31
CA GLU A 93 28.77 17.81 -35.58
C GLU A 93 28.71 16.81 -36.75
N GLU A 94 28.46 15.54 -36.48
CA GLU A 94 28.58 14.46 -37.47
C GLU A 94 27.22 13.86 -37.85
N GLY A 95 27.17 13.26 -39.04
CA GLY A 95 26.00 12.56 -39.56
C GLY A 95 24.78 13.44 -39.85
N VAL A 96 23.67 12.77 -40.13
CA VAL A 96 22.38 13.42 -40.46
C VAL A 96 21.80 14.11 -39.23
N THR A 97 21.91 13.48 -38.05
CA THR A 97 21.50 14.09 -36.77
C THR A 97 22.22 15.40 -36.52
N GLY A 98 23.54 15.46 -36.73
CA GLY A 98 24.29 16.72 -36.59
C GLY A 98 23.90 17.77 -37.63
N ALA A 99 23.53 17.35 -38.85
CA ALA A 99 23.00 18.26 -39.85
C ALA A 99 21.63 18.86 -39.44
N VAL A 100 20.73 18.05 -38.87
CA VAL A 100 19.44 18.52 -38.30
C VAL A 100 19.66 19.55 -37.20
N VAL A 101 20.62 19.30 -36.30
CA VAL A 101 20.98 20.22 -35.21
C VAL A 101 21.50 21.55 -35.76
N ARG A 102 22.43 21.52 -36.72
CA ARG A 102 22.99 22.74 -37.34
C ARG A 102 21.93 23.55 -38.09
N ALA A 103 21.06 22.87 -38.83
CA ALA A 103 19.98 23.52 -39.58
C ALA A 103 18.85 24.01 -38.66
N ASN A 104 18.77 23.48 -37.43
CA ASN A 104 17.68 23.68 -36.49
C ASN A 104 16.30 23.39 -37.12
N GLY A 105 16.25 22.41 -38.03
CA GLY A 105 15.13 22.16 -38.93
C GLY A 105 15.32 20.87 -39.73
N PRO A 106 14.36 20.50 -40.58
CA PRO A 106 14.47 19.33 -41.44
C PRO A 106 15.61 19.49 -42.46
N VAL A 107 16.29 18.38 -42.77
CA VAL A 107 17.34 18.31 -43.79
C VAL A 107 17.10 17.14 -44.72
N THR A 108 17.40 17.32 -45.99
CA THR A 108 17.33 16.28 -47.02
C THR A 108 18.65 16.25 -47.80
N PHE A 109 19.08 15.05 -48.16
CA PHE A 109 20.24 14.82 -49.03
C PHE A 109 19.83 13.87 -50.15
N GLU A 110 20.22 14.20 -51.38
CA GLU A 110 19.93 13.36 -52.57
C GLU A 110 20.60 11.98 -52.49
N ARG A 111 21.67 11.88 -51.70
CA ARG A 111 22.43 10.64 -51.44
C ARG A 111 23.19 10.78 -50.13
N TYR A 112 23.27 9.70 -49.34
CA TYR A 112 23.90 9.71 -48.03
C TYR A 112 25.38 10.13 -48.06
N SER A 113 26.11 9.81 -49.12
CA SER A 113 27.53 10.20 -49.26
C SER A 113 27.79 11.72 -49.17
N LEU A 114 26.75 12.56 -49.29
CA LEU A 114 26.85 14.02 -49.15
C LEU A 114 26.72 14.49 -47.69
N VAL A 115 26.40 13.59 -46.76
CA VAL A 115 26.24 13.89 -45.34
C VAL A 115 27.61 14.18 -44.72
N PRO A 116 27.82 15.39 -44.13
CA PRO A 116 29.09 15.72 -43.47
C PRO A 116 29.33 14.81 -42.26
N GLY A 117 30.49 14.16 -42.22
CA GLY A 117 30.82 13.22 -41.13
C GLY A 117 29.88 12.02 -41.08
N GLY A 118 29.39 11.54 -42.23
CA GLY A 118 28.55 10.34 -42.28
C GLY A 118 29.25 9.09 -41.73
N HIS A 119 28.48 8.25 -41.04
CA HIS A 119 28.95 7.04 -40.37
C HIS A 119 28.74 5.75 -41.20
N ILE A 120 28.04 5.84 -42.34
CA ILE A 120 27.84 4.68 -43.24
C ILE A 120 29.01 4.61 -44.24
N ALA A 121 29.57 3.40 -44.41
CA ALA A 121 30.71 3.16 -45.28
C ALA A 121 30.33 3.03 -46.77
N PRO A 122 31.24 3.32 -47.73
CA PRO A 122 30.98 3.25 -49.18
C PRO A 122 30.50 1.91 -49.75
N GLY A 123 30.63 0.81 -49.00
CA GLY A 123 30.19 -0.53 -49.41
C GLY A 123 28.77 -0.89 -48.94
N ASP A 124 28.12 -0.02 -48.17
CA ASP A 124 26.78 -0.26 -47.65
C ASP A 124 25.71 0.16 -48.68
N PRO A 125 24.63 -0.63 -48.87
CA PRO A 125 23.54 -0.29 -49.80
C PRO A 125 22.97 1.12 -49.60
N ARG A 126 23.04 1.67 -48.38
CA ARG A 126 22.47 2.97 -48.03
C ARG A 126 23.41 4.15 -48.29
N TYR A 127 24.65 3.90 -48.70
CA TYR A 127 25.63 4.96 -48.97
C TYR A 127 25.22 5.89 -50.14
N GLU A 128 24.46 5.33 -51.09
CA GLU A 128 24.09 5.97 -52.35
C GLU A 128 22.60 6.30 -52.45
N VAL A 129 21.83 6.09 -51.38
CA VAL A 129 20.38 6.39 -51.34
C VAL A 129 20.12 7.73 -50.66
N PRO A 130 19.03 8.44 -51.01
CA PRO A 130 18.64 9.67 -50.36
C PRO A 130 18.33 9.46 -48.88
N VAL A 131 18.49 10.52 -48.10
CA VAL A 131 18.21 10.50 -46.65
C VAL A 131 17.54 11.80 -46.23
N ILE A 132 16.57 11.68 -45.33
CA ILE A 132 15.87 12.80 -44.70
C ILE A 132 16.00 12.68 -43.18
N GLY A 133 16.23 13.81 -42.53
CA GLY A 133 16.23 13.94 -41.07
C GLY A 133 15.32 15.08 -40.63
N VAL A 134 14.49 14.84 -39.62
CA VAL A 134 13.61 15.85 -39.01
C VAL A 134 13.92 16.00 -37.52
N PRO A 135 13.72 17.21 -36.95
CA PRO A 135 13.96 17.45 -35.53
C PRO A 135 12.86 16.82 -34.66
N ILE A 136 13.26 16.22 -33.54
CA ILE A 136 12.36 15.85 -32.45
C ILE A 136 12.39 16.99 -31.44
N ARG A 137 11.26 17.69 -31.29
CA ARG A 137 11.15 18.85 -30.40
C ARG A 137 10.18 18.59 -29.26
N LEU A 138 10.59 18.98 -28.06
CA LEU A 138 9.68 19.14 -26.93
C LEU A 138 9.56 20.64 -26.66
N ASN A 139 8.38 21.19 -26.95
CA ASN A 139 8.17 22.64 -27.00
C ASN A 139 9.17 23.31 -27.95
N ALA A 140 9.94 24.30 -27.48
CA ALA A 140 10.96 24.98 -28.28
C ALA A 140 12.30 24.22 -28.32
N THR A 141 12.52 23.22 -27.47
CA THR A 141 13.82 22.57 -27.28
C THR A 141 13.98 21.39 -28.23
N LEU A 142 15.11 21.35 -28.94
CA LEU A 142 15.51 20.20 -29.76
C LEU A 142 16.06 19.10 -28.83
N ILE A 143 15.40 17.95 -28.80
CA ILE A 143 15.76 16.84 -27.90
C ILE A 143 16.22 15.58 -28.64
N GLY A 144 16.10 15.56 -29.97
CA GLY A 144 16.48 14.43 -30.80
C GLY A 144 16.33 14.70 -32.29
N ALA A 145 16.54 13.66 -33.09
CA ALA A 145 16.27 13.64 -34.53
C ALA A 145 15.69 12.29 -34.96
N CYS A 146 14.77 12.32 -35.92
CA CYS A 146 14.27 11.13 -36.60
C CYS A 146 14.79 11.14 -38.04
N VAL A 147 15.42 10.05 -38.47
CA VAL A 147 16.13 9.95 -39.75
C VAL A 147 15.65 8.71 -40.48
N VAL A 148 15.34 8.82 -41.78
CA VAL A 148 14.99 7.66 -42.63
C VAL A 148 15.70 7.73 -43.99
N PHE A 149 15.93 6.56 -44.57
CA PHE A 149 16.67 6.38 -45.82
C PHE A 149 15.73 5.83 -46.90
N GLY A 150 15.88 6.33 -48.13
CA GLY A 150 15.09 5.84 -49.25
C GLY A 150 15.41 4.40 -49.62
N THR A 151 14.44 3.73 -50.26
CA THR A 151 14.54 2.36 -50.80
C THR A 151 15.37 2.25 -52.09
N SER A 152 15.62 3.37 -52.77
CA SER A 152 16.42 3.41 -53.99
C SER A 152 17.08 4.77 -54.18
N SER A 153 18.17 4.81 -54.97
CA SER A 153 18.83 6.05 -55.38
C SER A 153 17.95 6.97 -56.25
N THR A 154 16.79 6.48 -56.72
CA THR A 154 15.83 7.25 -57.50
C THR A 154 14.72 7.90 -56.68
N ARG A 155 14.60 7.57 -55.38
CA ARG A 155 13.62 8.23 -54.49
C ARG A 155 13.99 9.71 -54.32
N VAL A 156 12.98 10.56 -54.27
CA VAL A 156 13.13 11.99 -53.96
C VAL A 156 12.20 12.29 -52.79
N PHE A 157 12.74 12.84 -51.70
CA PHE A 157 11.94 13.27 -50.56
C PHE A 157 11.37 14.67 -50.81
N ASP A 158 10.06 14.80 -50.70
CA ASP A 158 9.34 16.06 -50.88
C ASP A 158 8.86 16.66 -49.55
N ARG A 159 8.03 17.71 -49.63
CA ARG A 159 7.50 18.38 -48.44
C ARG A 159 6.53 17.50 -47.66
N THR A 160 5.75 16.67 -48.34
CA THR A 160 4.81 15.72 -47.73
C THR A 160 5.57 14.70 -46.89
N ASP A 161 6.72 14.23 -47.38
CA ASP A 161 7.60 13.32 -46.63
C ASP A 161 8.14 13.97 -45.36
N VAL A 162 8.55 15.24 -45.42
CA VAL A 162 9.00 16.02 -44.24
C VAL A 162 7.87 16.16 -43.22
N GLU A 163 6.66 16.51 -43.66
CA GLU A 163 5.51 16.71 -42.79
C GLU A 163 5.08 15.39 -42.14
N LEU A 164 5.04 14.29 -42.89
CA LEU A 164 4.71 12.96 -42.39
C LEU A 164 5.74 12.46 -41.38
N LEU A 165 7.04 12.57 -41.68
CA LEU A 165 8.09 12.18 -40.73
C LEU A 165 8.08 13.06 -39.47
N GLY A 166 7.73 14.35 -39.63
CA GLY A 166 7.53 15.29 -38.53
C GLY A 166 6.42 14.87 -37.54
N LEU A 167 5.36 14.22 -38.02
CA LEU A 167 4.33 13.65 -37.14
C LEU A 167 4.91 12.54 -36.26
N PHE A 168 5.69 11.62 -36.81
CA PHE A 168 6.36 10.57 -36.03
C PHE A 168 7.38 11.16 -35.05
N ALA A 169 8.13 12.18 -35.47
CA ALA A 169 9.04 12.91 -34.59
C ALA A 169 8.32 13.56 -33.40
N THR A 170 7.09 14.06 -33.60
CA THR A 170 6.27 14.62 -32.51
C THR A 170 5.84 13.53 -31.52
N HIS A 171 5.44 12.35 -32.00
CA HIS A 171 5.11 11.22 -31.13
C HIS A 171 6.34 10.70 -30.36
N ALA A 172 7.50 10.64 -31.01
CA ALA A 172 8.76 10.30 -30.36
C ALA A 172 9.12 11.30 -29.25
N ALA A 173 8.82 12.60 -29.44
CA ALA A 173 9.06 13.62 -28.42
C ALA A 173 8.26 13.36 -27.14
N VAL A 174 6.98 12.98 -27.28
CA VAL A 174 6.11 12.63 -26.14
C VAL A 174 6.62 11.39 -25.42
N ALA A 175 7.02 10.35 -26.18
CA ALA A 175 7.59 9.12 -25.63
C ALA A 175 8.85 9.39 -24.79
N ILE A 176 9.79 10.18 -25.34
CA ILE A 176 11.04 10.56 -24.67
C ILE A 176 10.75 11.39 -23.41
N ALA A 177 9.80 12.33 -23.46
CA ALA A 177 9.41 13.15 -22.32
C ALA A 177 8.83 12.32 -21.17
N ASN A 178 7.92 11.39 -21.49
CA ASN A 178 7.29 10.50 -20.52
C ASN A 178 8.32 9.59 -19.84
N SER A 179 9.25 9.01 -20.61
CA SER A 179 10.32 8.19 -20.04
C SER A 179 11.24 8.99 -19.10
N ARG A 180 11.63 10.22 -19.47
CA ARG A 180 12.47 11.08 -18.62
C ARG A 180 11.77 11.44 -17.31
N LEU A 181 10.47 11.74 -17.36
CA LEU A 181 9.66 12.02 -16.17
C LEU A 181 9.60 10.79 -15.25
N HIS A 182 9.37 9.60 -15.80
CA HIS A 182 9.25 8.37 -15.01
C HIS A 182 10.56 7.98 -14.32
N THR A 183 11.69 8.08 -15.02
CA THR A 183 13.03 7.83 -14.45
C THR A 183 13.32 8.80 -13.31
N ALA A 184 13.12 10.10 -13.53
CA ALA A 184 13.36 11.13 -12.50
C ALA A 184 12.46 10.94 -11.27
N THR A 185 11.20 10.53 -11.47
CA THR A 185 10.27 10.29 -10.37
C THR A 185 10.68 9.05 -9.58
N THR A 186 11.10 7.98 -10.27
CA THR A 186 11.55 6.73 -9.64
C THR A 186 12.82 6.96 -8.81
N GLU A 187 13.78 7.73 -9.31
CA GLU A 187 14.99 8.10 -8.57
C GLU A 187 14.68 8.93 -7.33
N ARG A 188 13.77 9.92 -7.44
CA ARG A 188 13.30 10.71 -6.28
C ARG A 188 12.62 9.84 -5.23
N MET A 189 11.79 8.88 -5.65
CA MET A 189 11.17 7.92 -4.71
C MET A 189 12.21 7.05 -4.01
N ARG A 190 13.22 6.55 -4.73
CA ARG A 190 14.31 5.76 -4.14
C ARG A 190 15.14 6.58 -3.15
N ALA A 191 15.49 7.82 -3.48
CA ALA A 191 16.22 8.70 -2.58
C ALA A 191 15.42 9.02 -1.32
N ALA A 192 14.11 9.30 -1.45
CA ALA A 192 13.23 9.55 -0.32
C ALA A 192 13.08 8.31 0.58
N ALA A 193 12.98 7.11 0.00
CA ALA A 193 12.91 5.86 0.76
C ALA A 193 14.19 5.62 1.59
N VAL A 194 15.37 5.87 1.03
CA VAL A 194 16.65 5.74 1.76
C VAL A 194 16.74 6.75 2.91
N THR A 195 16.29 7.98 2.72
CA THR A 195 16.27 9.00 3.78
C THR A 195 15.28 8.64 4.89
N ALA A 196 14.07 8.21 4.53
CA ALA A 196 13.05 7.80 5.50
C ALA A 196 13.49 6.58 6.31
N GLU A 197 14.17 5.62 5.68
CA GLU A 197 14.73 4.45 6.37
C GLU A 197 15.82 4.86 7.37
N ARG A 198 16.73 5.75 6.97
CA ARG A 198 17.76 6.30 7.87
C ARG A 198 17.14 7.02 9.08
N GLU A 199 16.11 7.83 8.86
CA GLU A 199 15.43 8.54 9.95
C GLU A 199 14.67 7.63 10.90
N ARG A 200 14.10 6.50 10.41
CA ARG A 200 13.52 5.47 11.25
C ARG A 200 14.57 4.78 12.10
N THR A 201 15.65 4.30 11.49
CA THR A 201 16.75 3.65 12.22
C THR A 201 17.33 4.58 13.28
N MET A 202 17.50 5.87 12.99
CA MET A 202 17.97 6.84 13.99
C MET A 202 17.01 6.97 15.18
N ARG A 203 15.70 7.02 14.95
CA ARG A 203 14.70 7.08 16.02
C ARG A 203 14.70 5.82 16.87
N ASP A 204 14.72 4.64 16.25
CA ASP A 204 14.75 3.37 16.97
C ASP A 204 16.02 3.19 17.80
N VAL A 205 17.18 3.63 17.28
CA VAL A 205 18.44 3.68 18.02
C VAL A 205 18.33 4.65 19.20
N HIS A 206 17.77 5.84 18.99
CA HIS A 206 17.63 6.85 20.05
C HIS A 206 16.73 6.37 21.18
N ASP A 207 15.58 5.78 20.86
CA ASP A 207 14.62 5.27 21.85
C ASP A 207 15.17 4.07 22.63
N THR A 208 15.96 3.22 21.97
CA THR A 208 16.61 2.07 22.60
C THR A 208 17.73 2.50 23.53
N VAL A 209 18.61 3.40 23.07
CA VAL A 209 19.68 3.98 23.91
C VAL A 209 19.09 4.76 25.08
N GLY A 210 18.02 5.55 24.84
CA GLY A 210 17.35 6.34 25.87
C GLY A 210 16.76 5.48 26.99
N ARG A 211 16.07 4.38 26.66
CA ARG A 211 15.55 3.43 27.65
C ARG A 211 16.66 2.73 28.43
N GLY A 212 17.72 2.32 27.74
CA GLY A 212 18.88 1.70 28.36
C GLY A 212 19.57 2.61 29.38
N LEU A 213 19.83 3.85 28.99
CA LEU A 213 20.45 4.85 29.87
C LEU A 213 19.55 5.20 31.07
N ALA A 214 18.24 5.34 30.87
CA ALA A 214 17.30 5.58 31.96
C ALA A 214 17.30 4.44 33.00
N SER A 215 17.35 3.18 32.54
CA SER A 215 17.44 2.03 33.44
C SER A 215 18.76 1.99 34.22
N VAL A 216 19.88 2.33 33.58
CA VAL A 216 21.19 2.37 34.24
C VAL A 216 21.24 3.49 35.28
N LEU A 217 20.72 4.67 34.96
CA LEU A 217 20.65 5.81 35.89
C LEU A 217 19.80 5.48 37.11
N LEU A 218 18.63 4.88 36.95
CA LEU A 218 17.76 4.47 38.07
C LEU A 218 18.47 3.54 39.07
N HIS A 219 19.26 2.59 38.58
CA HIS A 219 19.98 1.65 39.43
C HIS A 219 21.22 2.26 40.07
N LEU A 220 21.84 3.26 39.44
CA LEU A 220 22.95 4.01 40.03
C LEU A 220 22.47 5.01 41.08
N ASP A 221 21.32 5.66 40.87
CA ASP A 221 20.71 6.58 41.84
C ASP A 221 20.26 5.84 43.11
N GLY A 222 19.71 4.62 42.98
CA GLY A 222 19.43 3.74 44.12
C GLY A 222 20.69 3.42 44.94
N ALA A 223 21.76 3.02 44.24
CA ALA A 223 23.04 2.69 44.85
C ALA A 223 23.72 3.89 45.54
N ILE A 224 23.54 5.11 45.02
CA ILE A 224 24.05 6.35 45.62
C ILE A 224 23.23 6.74 46.85
N GLY A 225 21.90 6.59 46.82
CA GLY A 225 21.04 6.84 47.99
C GLY A 225 21.43 5.99 49.20
N ASP A 226 21.76 4.72 48.99
CA ASP A 226 22.23 3.81 50.04
C ASP A 226 23.61 4.21 50.64
N LEU A 227 24.45 4.91 49.87
CA LEU A 227 25.74 5.41 50.36
C LEU A 227 25.60 6.69 51.19
N ASP A 228 24.63 7.55 50.86
CA ASP A 228 24.35 8.78 51.59
C ASP A 228 23.62 8.52 52.92
N ASP A 229 22.77 7.50 52.99
CA ASP A 229 22.13 7.04 54.24
C ASP A 229 23.11 6.35 55.22
N GLY A 230 24.35 6.11 54.78
CA GLY A 230 25.43 5.47 55.54
C GLY A 230 26.19 6.36 56.54
N THR A 231 25.76 7.60 56.78
CA THR A 231 26.41 8.48 57.79
C THR A 231 25.50 8.82 58.97
N GLY A 232 25.38 7.85 59.87
CA GLY A 232 25.22 8.12 61.30
C GLY A 232 23.96 7.56 61.94
N ARG A 233 24.04 6.33 62.45
CA ARG A 233 23.56 6.01 63.81
C ARG A 233 24.10 4.66 64.30
N THR A 234 24.75 4.75 65.46
CA THR A 234 25.08 3.65 66.37
C THR A 234 23.86 2.79 66.72
N ALA A 235 24.06 1.47 66.77
CA ALA A 235 23.09 0.44 67.18
C ALA A 235 22.39 0.74 68.53
N PRO A 236 21.23 0.13 68.87
CA PRO A 236 21.20 -1.29 69.29
C PRO A 236 19.95 -2.11 68.93
N ALA A 237 20.11 -3.44 69.03
CA ALA A 237 19.13 -4.53 69.07
C ALA A 237 17.62 -4.19 69.09
N GLY A 238 16.88 -4.77 68.15
CA GLY A 238 15.41 -4.87 68.12
C GLY A 238 14.97 -5.60 66.86
N ASP A 239 14.01 -6.51 67.02
CA ASP A 239 13.50 -7.42 66.00
C ASP A 239 12.77 -6.71 64.83
N ASP A 240 12.85 -7.35 63.66
CA ASP A 240 12.06 -7.19 62.43
C ASP A 240 12.14 -5.89 61.57
N GLU A 241 12.08 -6.12 60.25
CA GLU A 241 11.83 -5.19 59.12
C GLU A 241 13.00 -4.67 58.25
N ASP A 242 13.92 -5.53 57.75
CA ASP A 242 14.75 -5.18 56.58
C ASP A 242 14.83 -6.27 55.50
N ALA A 243 13.69 -6.90 55.21
CA ALA A 243 13.59 -8.07 54.32
C ALA A 243 13.28 -7.73 52.84
N GLY A 244 13.56 -6.50 52.37
CA GLY A 244 13.09 -6.03 51.06
C GLY A 244 14.13 -5.48 50.07
N ARG A 245 15.34 -5.13 50.51
CA ARG A 245 16.28 -4.37 49.66
C ARG A 245 17.51 -5.20 49.25
N PRO A 246 17.84 -5.28 47.95
CA PRO A 246 19.03 -5.99 47.49
C PRO A 246 20.30 -5.23 47.91
N PRO A 247 21.36 -5.90 48.39
CA PRO A 247 22.60 -5.24 48.79
C PRO A 247 23.24 -4.45 47.63
N LEU A 248 23.92 -3.32 47.92
CA LEU A 248 24.60 -2.43 46.95
C LEU A 248 25.38 -3.14 45.82
N ARG A 249 26.01 -4.29 46.11
CA ARG A 249 26.71 -5.11 45.11
C ARG A 249 25.78 -5.71 44.05
N GLN A 250 24.55 -6.05 44.44
CA GLN A 250 23.50 -6.58 43.57
C GLN A 250 22.90 -5.48 42.70
N GLU A 251 22.72 -4.25 43.21
CA GLU A 251 22.26 -3.12 42.38
C GLU A 251 23.27 -2.73 41.31
N LEU A 252 24.56 -2.65 41.65
CA LEU A 252 25.64 -2.44 40.68
C LEU A 252 25.72 -3.55 39.63
N ALA A 253 25.43 -4.80 40.01
CA ALA A 253 25.36 -5.92 39.07
C ALA A 253 24.17 -5.79 38.10
N LEU A 254 23.02 -5.34 38.59
CA LEU A 254 21.82 -5.07 37.78
C LEU A 254 22.03 -3.89 36.83
N ALA A 255 22.64 -2.79 37.28
CA ALA A 255 22.98 -1.64 36.43
C ALA A 255 23.93 -2.05 35.28
N ARG A 256 24.95 -2.86 35.59
CA ARG A 256 25.89 -3.39 34.59
C ARG A 256 25.19 -4.32 33.58
N GLN A 257 24.25 -5.14 34.05
CA GLN A 257 23.47 -6.03 33.18
C GLN A 257 22.58 -5.22 32.23
N ALA A 258 21.83 -4.24 32.75
CA ALA A 258 20.98 -3.36 31.95
C ALA A 258 21.78 -2.56 30.90
N ALA A 259 22.96 -2.06 31.27
CA ALA A 259 23.86 -1.39 30.34
C ALA A 259 24.34 -2.33 29.21
N SER A 260 24.66 -3.57 29.54
CA SER A 260 25.11 -4.57 28.56
C SER A 260 24.00 -4.96 27.59
N GLU A 261 22.76 -5.12 28.07
CA GLU A 261 21.59 -5.43 27.25
C GLU A 261 21.23 -4.28 26.31
N ALA A 262 21.24 -3.04 26.81
CA ALA A 262 21.00 -1.86 25.98
C ALA A 262 22.06 -1.66 24.88
N LEU A 263 23.33 -1.92 25.20
CA LEU A 263 24.43 -1.83 24.24
C LEU A 263 24.31 -2.89 23.14
N ASP A 264 23.88 -4.09 23.52
CA ASP A 264 23.66 -5.21 22.63
C ASP A 264 22.46 -4.98 21.68
N GLU A 265 21.35 -4.43 22.20
CA GLU A 265 20.17 -4.06 21.42
C GLU A 265 20.47 -2.91 20.44
N THR A 266 21.24 -1.91 20.90
CA THR A 266 21.71 -0.79 20.07
C THR A 266 22.61 -1.27 18.93
N LYS A 267 23.58 -2.15 19.23
CA LYS A 267 24.47 -2.73 18.21
C LYS A 267 23.72 -3.54 17.17
N ARG A 268 22.67 -4.28 17.56
CA ARG A 268 21.84 -5.06 16.63
C ARG A 268 20.98 -4.19 15.73
N THR A 269 20.39 -3.13 16.28
CA THR A 269 19.62 -2.13 15.53
C THR A 269 20.48 -1.39 14.51
N VAL A 270 21.72 -1.02 14.88
CA VAL A 270 22.68 -0.36 13.99
C VAL A 270 23.21 -1.30 12.89
N LEU A 271 23.30 -2.61 13.15
CA LEU A 271 23.82 -3.58 12.19
C LEU A 271 22.75 -4.20 11.28
N GLY A 272 21.46 -4.00 11.56
CA GLY A 272 20.37 -4.63 10.78
C GLY A 272 20.36 -6.16 10.85
N LEU A 273 21.01 -6.74 11.87
CA LEU A 273 21.20 -8.18 12.04
C LEU A 273 20.40 -8.66 13.25
N GLY A 274 19.41 -9.52 13.06
CA GLY A 274 18.74 -10.23 14.15
C GLY A 274 19.03 -11.73 14.12
N PRO A 275 19.42 -12.34 15.25
CA PRO A 275 19.13 -13.76 15.52
C PRO A 275 18.15 -13.89 16.69
N SER A 276 17.26 -14.88 16.61
CA SER A 276 16.24 -15.14 17.62
C SER A 276 16.84 -15.88 18.83
N VAL A 277 16.27 -15.70 20.03
CA VAL A 277 16.67 -16.49 21.24
C VAL A 277 16.58 -18.01 20.96
N LEU A 278 15.71 -18.40 20.04
CA LEU A 278 15.43 -19.78 19.63
C LEU A 278 16.55 -20.40 18.78
N ASP A 279 17.53 -19.61 18.32
CA ASP A 279 18.68 -20.14 17.57
C ASP A 279 19.66 -20.92 18.48
N ARG A 280 19.51 -20.79 19.81
CA ARG A 280 20.45 -21.36 20.82
C ARG A 280 19.83 -22.34 21.79
N CYS A 281 18.50 -22.41 21.87
CA CYS A 281 17.78 -23.29 22.78
C CYS A 281 16.40 -23.67 22.21
N THR A 282 15.77 -24.68 22.80
CA THR A 282 14.42 -25.07 22.35
C THR A 282 13.37 -24.04 22.77
N LEU A 283 12.23 -24.01 22.08
CA LEU A 283 11.10 -23.13 22.44
C LEU A 283 10.68 -23.31 23.91
N GLU A 284 10.62 -24.54 24.41
CA GLU A 284 10.28 -24.79 25.82
C GLU A 284 11.32 -24.19 26.77
N ASP A 285 12.61 -24.28 26.44
CA ASP A 285 13.68 -23.72 27.28
C ASP A 285 13.63 -22.20 27.28
N ALA A 286 13.39 -21.59 26.12
CA ALA A 286 13.19 -20.15 26.01
C ALA A 286 11.99 -19.68 26.85
N LEU A 287 10.85 -20.40 26.79
CA LEU A 287 9.65 -20.11 27.58
C LEU A 287 9.88 -20.29 29.09
N ARG A 288 10.60 -21.34 29.51
CA ARG A 288 10.99 -21.53 30.93
C ARG A 288 11.89 -20.41 31.43
N GLN A 289 12.85 -19.96 30.62
CA GLN A 289 13.74 -18.84 30.97
C GLN A 289 12.97 -17.54 31.12
N GLU A 290 12.02 -17.28 30.22
CA GLU A 290 11.19 -16.08 30.26
C GLU A 290 10.24 -16.09 31.46
N LEU A 291 9.65 -17.23 31.79
CA LEU A 291 8.83 -17.38 33.00
C LEU A 291 9.66 -17.19 34.29
N ALA A 292 10.89 -17.71 34.32
CA ALA A 292 11.81 -17.48 35.42
C ALA A 292 12.26 -16.01 35.53
N ARG A 293 12.32 -15.28 34.41
CA ARG A 293 12.58 -13.83 34.39
C ARG A 293 11.43 -13.06 35.04
N ALA A 294 10.19 -13.39 34.68
CA ALA A 294 9.00 -12.80 35.30
C ALA A 294 8.96 -13.04 36.83
N ALA A 295 9.30 -14.26 37.26
CA ALA A 295 9.39 -14.63 38.69
C ALA A 295 10.48 -13.87 39.48
N ARG A 296 11.53 -13.35 38.82
CA ARG A 296 12.56 -12.54 39.49
C ARG A 296 12.18 -11.07 39.62
N MET A 297 11.33 -10.59 38.72
CA MET A 297 10.89 -9.19 38.69
C MET A 297 9.70 -8.90 39.60
N SER A 298 9.05 -9.95 40.13
CA SER A 298 7.84 -9.85 40.93
C SER A 298 7.71 -11.07 41.85
N THR A 299 6.90 -11.00 42.90
CA THR A 299 6.66 -12.12 43.82
C THR A 299 5.66 -13.16 43.26
N LEU A 300 5.76 -13.47 41.96
CA LEU A 300 4.86 -14.42 41.29
C LEU A 300 5.28 -15.86 41.55
N HIS A 301 4.32 -16.69 41.96
CA HIS A 301 4.49 -18.14 41.88
C HIS A 301 4.22 -18.60 40.45
N THR A 302 5.24 -19.15 39.80
CA THR A 302 5.16 -19.53 38.38
C THR A 302 5.06 -21.04 38.19
N GLN A 303 4.23 -21.45 37.23
CA GLN A 303 4.08 -22.85 36.85
C GLN A 303 4.20 -23.00 35.33
N PHE A 304 5.03 -23.93 34.87
CA PHE A 304 5.15 -24.29 33.45
C PHE A 304 4.65 -25.71 33.22
N LEU A 305 3.80 -25.91 32.20
CA LEU A 305 3.30 -27.22 31.80
C LEU A 305 3.38 -27.38 30.29
N SER A 306 4.06 -28.43 29.81
CA SER A 306 4.05 -28.84 28.40
C SER A 306 3.22 -30.12 28.26
N VAL A 307 2.24 -30.14 27.36
CA VAL A 307 1.29 -31.25 27.16
C VAL A 307 1.21 -31.62 25.69
N GLY A 308 1.19 -32.91 25.39
CA GLY A 308 1.08 -33.45 24.02
C GLY A 308 2.42 -33.95 23.47
N THR A 309 2.37 -34.54 22.28
CA THR A 309 3.58 -35.00 21.58
C THR A 309 4.22 -33.81 20.88
N ARG A 310 5.51 -33.59 21.13
CA ARG A 310 6.25 -32.49 20.49
C ARG A 310 6.29 -32.68 18.97
N HIS A 311 5.97 -31.62 18.25
CA HIS A 311 6.08 -31.54 16.78
C HIS A 311 7.06 -30.42 16.40
N ASP A 312 7.62 -30.51 15.19
CA ASP A 312 8.47 -29.46 14.64
C ASP A 312 7.62 -28.22 14.29
N ILE A 313 8.07 -27.06 14.74
CA ILE A 313 7.41 -25.78 14.52
C ILE A 313 8.33 -24.94 13.63
N ALA A 314 7.77 -24.29 12.60
CA ALA A 314 8.52 -23.40 11.73
C ALA A 314 9.20 -22.27 12.54
N PRO A 315 10.41 -21.80 12.14
CA PRO A 315 11.14 -20.76 12.86
C PRO A 315 10.32 -19.50 13.11
N ASP A 316 9.60 -19.03 12.08
CA ASP A 316 8.76 -17.83 12.15
C ASP A 316 7.61 -17.99 13.16
N VAL A 317 6.94 -19.15 13.15
CA VAL A 317 5.88 -19.48 14.12
C VAL A 317 6.43 -19.54 15.54
N SER A 318 7.57 -20.20 15.73
CA SER A 318 8.22 -20.32 17.04
C SER A 318 8.57 -18.94 17.59
N GLN A 319 9.10 -18.06 16.73
CA GLN A 319 9.44 -16.69 17.09
C GLN A 319 8.21 -15.86 17.47
N GLN A 320 7.12 -15.95 16.69
CA GLN A 320 5.87 -15.24 17.04
C GLN A 320 5.25 -15.77 18.33
N LEU A 321 5.23 -17.09 18.54
CA LEU A 321 4.73 -17.70 19.77
C LEU A 321 5.52 -17.20 20.99
N PHE A 322 6.85 -17.19 20.89
CA PHE A 322 7.71 -16.69 21.96
C PHE A 322 7.45 -15.21 22.26
N ARG A 323 7.30 -14.36 21.25
CA ARG A 323 6.98 -12.93 21.42
C ARG A 323 5.61 -12.70 22.07
N ILE A 324 4.61 -13.50 21.70
CA ILE A 324 3.27 -13.46 22.31
C ILE A 324 3.34 -13.78 23.79
N VAL A 325 4.10 -14.82 24.17
CA VAL A 325 4.27 -15.17 25.59
C VAL A 325 5.05 -14.09 26.35
N GLN A 326 6.12 -13.56 25.76
CA GLN A 326 6.94 -12.50 26.35
C GLN A 326 6.09 -11.26 26.70
N GLU A 327 5.29 -10.78 25.75
CA GLU A 327 4.39 -9.64 25.95
C GLU A 327 3.30 -9.95 26.99
N SER A 328 2.74 -11.16 26.97
CA SER A 328 1.74 -11.59 27.95
C SER A 328 2.30 -11.59 29.37
N LEU A 329 3.51 -12.14 29.57
CA LEU A 329 4.17 -12.14 30.88
C LEU A 329 4.60 -10.73 31.32
N ALA A 330 5.00 -9.87 30.39
CA ALA A 330 5.27 -8.46 30.70
C ALA A 330 4.01 -7.75 31.21
N ASN A 331 2.85 -8.01 30.60
CA ASN A 331 1.57 -7.49 31.05
C ASN A 331 1.19 -7.99 32.45
N VAL A 332 1.45 -9.27 32.76
CA VAL A 332 1.22 -9.82 34.10
C VAL A 332 2.07 -9.08 35.14
N VAL A 333 3.38 -8.94 34.88
CA VAL A 333 4.31 -8.27 35.82
C VAL A 333 3.99 -6.80 35.99
N ALA A 334 3.61 -6.10 34.92
CA ALA A 334 3.38 -4.66 34.96
C ALA A 334 1.99 -4.28 35.47
N HIS A 335 0.97 -5.13 35.27
CA HIS A 335 -0.43 -4.70 35.39
C HIS A 335 -1.33 -5.63 36.20
N ALA A 336 -1.03 -6.94 36.30
CA ALA A 336 -2.00 -7.88 36.85
C ALA A 336 -2.10 -7.88 38.38
N GLN A 337 -1.07 -7.44 39.12
CA GLN A 337 -1.00 -7.64 40.58
C GLN A 337 -1.29 -9.10 41.01
N ALA A 338 -0.93 -10.05 40.15
CA ALA A 338 -1.19 -11.47 40.36
C ALA A 338 -0.27 -12.05 41.44
N ALA A 339 -0.73 -13.11 42.10
CA ALA A 339 0.06 -13.94 43.00
C ALA A 339 0.63 -15.15 42.26
N THR A 340 -0.10 -15.66 41.25
CA THR A 340 0.28 -16.83 40.48
C THR A 340 0.14 -16.60 38.97
N VAL A 341 1.05 -17.21 38.21
CA VAL A 341 0.94 -17.26 36.74
C VAL A 341 1.29 -18.66 36.22
N ARG A 342 0.45 -19.18 35.35
CA ARG A 342 0.60 -20.48 34.71
C ARG A 342 0.86 -20.28 33.21
N LEU A 343 1.93 -20.90 32.73
CA LEU A 343 2.26 -20.98 31.31
C LEU A 343 2.11 -22.42 30.83
N GLY A 344 1.13 -22.66 29.98
CA GLY A 344 0.88 -23.92 29.29
C GLY A 344 1.37 -23.88 27.85
N LEU A 345 2.05 -24.93 27.40
CA LEU A 345 2.32 -25.19 25.99
C LEU A 345 1.64 -26.52 25.61
N VAL A 346 0.72 -26.48 24.65
CA VAL A 346 -0.08 -27.64 24.25
C VAL A 346 0.18 -27.96 22.78
N TYR A 347 0.68 -29.15 22.50
CA TYR A 347 0.86 -29.66 21.14
C TYR A 347 -0.40 -30.44 20.72
N GLY A 348 -1.19 -29.87 19.81
CA GLY A 348 -2.37 -30.49 19.22
C GLY A 348 -2.05 -31.25 17.93
N SER A 349 -3.09 -31.72 17.23
CA SER A 349 -2.93 -32.37 15.93
C SER A 349 -2.69 -31.37 14.78
N GLU A 350 -3.27 -30.17 14.88
CA GLU A 350 -3.28 -29.14 13.82
C GLU A 350 -2.35 -27.96 14.11
N GLY A 351 -1.73 -27.91 15.29
CA GLY A 351 -0.91 -26.78 15.71
C GLY A 351 -0.50 -26.80 17.18
N VAL A 352 0.17 -25.74 17.60
CA VAL A 352 0.66 -25.51 18.96
C VAL A 352 -0.12 -24.37 19.61
N ALA A 353 -0.49 -24.54 20.88
CA ALA A 353 -1.16 -23.51 21.67
C ALA A 353 -0.31 -23.09 22.87
N ALA A 354 -0.14 -21.78 23.05
CA ALA A 354 0.42 -21.20 24.27
C ALA A 354 -0.71 -20.59 25.12
N ILE A 355 -0.73 -20.90 26.41
CA ILE A 355 -1.75 -20.43 27.35
C ILE A 355 -1.03 -19.74 28.51
N VAL A 356 -1.27 -18.45 28.70
CA VAL A 356 -0.79 -17.67 29.85
C VAL A 356 -2.00 -17.33 30.70
N GLU A 357 -2.01 -17.72 31.96
CA GLU A 357 -3.12 -17.52 32.89
C GLU A 357 -2.61 -16.95 34.20
N ASP A 358 -3.14 -15.81 34.64
CA ASP A 358 -2.85 -15.19 35.93
C ASP A 358 -4.10 -15.07 36.79
N ASP A 359 -3.92 -14.98 38.11
CA ASP A 359 -4.98 -14.78 39.11
C ASP A 359 -5.11 -13.31 39.55
N GLY A 360 -4.68 -12.38 38.70
CA GLY A 360 -4.60 -10.97 39.02
C GLY A 360 -5.93 -10.22 39.05
N CYS A 361 -5.84 -8.90 39.05
CA CYS A 361 -6.99 -7.99 39.14
C CYS A 361 -7.92 -8.06 37.91
N GLY A 362 -7.50 -8.68 36.81
CA GLY A 362 -8.25 -8.73 35.55
C GLY A 362 -8.64 -7.35 35.02
N PHE A 363 -9.36 -7.32 33.90
CA PHE A 363 -9.87 -6.07 33.33
C PHE A 363 -11.16 -6.28 32.56
N ASP A 364 -11.96 -5.22 32.46
CA ASP A 364 -13.18 -5.20 31.65
C ASP A 364 -12.82 -4.78 30.22
N HIS A 365 -12.93 -5.74 29.30
CA HIS A 365 -12.64 -5.57 27.88
C HIS A 365 -13.53 -4.49 27.22
N ASP A 366 -14.75 -4.27 27.72
CA ASP A 366 -15.68 -3.26 27.23
C ASP A 366 -15.37 -1.86 27.77
N HIS A 367 -14.79 -1.75 28.98
CA HIS A 367 -14.43 -0.47 29.59
C HIS A 367 -13.17 0.14 28.95
N ILE A 368 -12.17 -0.69 28.60
CA ILE A 368 -10.95 -0.27 27.90
C ILE A 368 -11.25 0.25 26.48
N ARG A 369 -12.27 -0.31 25.82
CA ARG A 369 -12.78 0.17 24.52
C ARG A 369 -13.56 1.48 24.61
N ARG A 370 -14.18 1.80 25.76
CA ARG A 370 -15.01 2.99 25.96
C ARG A 370 -14.26 4.18 26.58
N SER A 371 -13.17 3.95 27.33
CA SER A 371 -12.39 5.00 27.99
C SER A 371 -11.41 5.75 27.06
N SER A 372 -11.60 5.67 25.74
CA SER A 372 -10.73 6.27 24.71
C SER A 372 -10.78 7.80 24.63
N THR A 373 -11.48 8.45 25.56
CA THR A 373 -11.59 9.91 25.67
C THR A 373 -10.43 10.56 26.44
N GLU A 374 -9.49 9.79 27.01
CA GLU A 374 -8.24 10.32 27.57
C GLU A 374 -6.99 9.87 26.78
N PRO A 375 -5.99 10.75 26.62
CA PRO A 375 -4.80 10.48 25.82
C PRO A 375 -3.80 9.61 26.61
N SER A 376 -4.08 8.32 26.74
CA SER A 376 -3.09 7.32 27.16
C SER A 376 -3.00 6.20 26.13
N VAL A 377 -2.41 6.56 24.98
CA VAL A 377 -2.09 5.72 23.81
C VAL A 377 -1.28 4.46 24.15
N VAL A 378 -0.63 4.43 25.32
CA VAL A 378 0.31 3.37 25.72
C VAL A 378 -0.38 2.06 26.14
N ARG A 379 -1.62 2.10 26.68
CA ARG A 379 -2.24 0.89 27.28
C ARG A 379 -2.80 -0.12 26.27
N ASN A 380 -3.12 0.29 25.04
CA ASN A 380 -3.74 -0.59 24.03
C ASN A 380 -2.75 -1.22 23.03
N LEU A 381 -1.47 -0.82 23.06
CA LEU A 381 -0.46 -1.29 22.11
C LEU A 381 -0.12 -2.77 22.31
N GLY A 382 -0.03 -3.24 23.56
CA GLY A 382 0.35 -4.63 23.87
C GLY A 382 -0.63 -5.67 23.33
N LEU A 383 -1.93 -5.50 23.61
CA LEU A 383 -2.99 -6.43 23.18
C LEU A 383 -3.17 -6.47 21.66
N SER A 384 -3.06 -5.31 20.99
CA SER A 384 -3.10 -5.24 19.53
C SER A 384 -1.89 -5.93 18.87
N GLY A 385 -0.72 -5.85 19.52
CA GLY A 385 0.48 -6.57 19.12
C GLY A 385 0.34 -8.09 19.23
N LEU A 386 -0.31 -8.61 20.28
CA LEU A 386 -0.56 -10.05 20.45
C LEU A 386 -1.39 -10.61 19.29
N LEU A 387 -2.49 -9.93 18.94
CA LEU A 387 -3.39 -10.35 17.86
C LEU A 387 -2.72 -10.31 16.48
N ALA A 388 -2.00 -9.23 16.18
CA ALA A 388 -1.30 -9.07 14.90
C ALA A 388 -0.24 -10.17 14.69
N ARG A 389 0.52 -10.51 15.73
CA ARG A 389 1.58 -11.54 15.67
C ARG A 389 1.03 -12.94 15.40
N ALA A 390 -0.11 -13.29 16.01
CA ALA A 390 -0.72 -14.59 15.74
C ALA A 390 -1.28 -14.65 14.33
N HIS A 391 -1.97 -13.60 13.89
CA HIS A 391 -2.54 -13.53 12.55
C HIS A 391 -1.48 -13.62 11.45
N GLN A 392 -0.28 -13.03 11.67
CA GLN A 392 0.83 -13.04 10.72
C GLN A 392 1.27 -14.46 10.30
N VAL A 393 1.06 -15.46 11.15
CA VAL A 393 1.43 -16.86 10.85
C VAL A 393 0.22 -17.78 10.74
N GLY A 394 -0.99 -17.22 10.55
CA GLY A 394 -2.23 -17.98 10.41
C GLY A 394 -2.82 -18.50 11.73
N GLY A 395 -2.35 -17.98 12.87
CA GLY A 395 -2.85 -18.29 14.20
C GLY A 395 -3.94 -17.34 14.70
N ARG A 396 -4.47 -17.63 15.89
CA ARG A 396 -5.48 -16.82 16.60
C ARG A 396 -5.09 -16.62 18.05
N VAL A 397 -5.47 -15.47 18.63
CA VAL A 397 -5.38 -15.25 20.08
C VAL A 397 -6.77 -15.00 20.63
N GLN A 398 -7.06 -15.63 21.77
CA GLN A 398 -8.23 -15.41 22.60
C GLN A 398 -7.77 -14.84 23.94
N ILE A 399 -8.45 -13.80 24.41
CA ILE A 399 -8.14 -13.14 25.68
C ILE A 399 -9.42 -13.11 26.50
N ASP A 400 -9.43 -13.88 27.58
CA ASP A 400 -10.52 -13.92 28.55
C ASP A 400 -10.03 -13.23 29.83
N SER A 401 -10.56 -12.05 30.14
CA SER A 401 -10.24 -11.35 31.39
C SER A 401 -11.52 -11.05 32.14
N THR A 402 -11.50 -11.23 33.46
CA THR A 402 -12.64 -10.92 34.34
C THR A 402 -12.12 -10.10 35.53
N PRO A 403 -12.64 -8.88 35.76
CA PRO A 403 -12.22 -8.07 36.90
C PRO A 403 -12.33 -8.84 38.22
N GLY A 404 -11.23 -8.90 38.96
CA GLY A 404 -11.07 -9.60 40.24
C GLY A 404 -10.82 -11.11 40.16
N TRP A 405 -10.78 -11.69 38.95
CA TRP A 405 -10.62 -13.14 38.74
C TRP A 405 -9.41 -13.52 37.86
N GLY A 406 -8.69 -12.53 37.33
CA GLY A 406 -7.48 -12.72 36.53
C GLY A 406 -7.69 -12.63 35.02
N THR A 407 -6.61 -12.92 34.28
CA THR A 407 -6.59 -12.90 32.82
C THR A 407 -6.04 -14.20 32.26
N ARG A 408 -6.64 -14.67 31.16
CA ARG A 408 -6.20 -15.81 30.39
C ARG A 408 -6.00 -15.42 28.93
N VAL A 409 -4.77 -15.59 28.45
CA VAL A 409 -4.39 -15.39 27.04
C VAL A 409 -4.09 -16.76 26.44
N ARG A 410 -4.85 -17.15 25.42
CA ARG A 410 -4.63 -18.37 24.64
C ARG A 410 -4.27 -18.01 23.22
N ALA A 411 -3.09 -18.42 22.74
CA ALA A 411 -2.67 -18.27 21.36
C ALA A 411 -2.57 -19.65 20.69
N ASP A 412 -3.34 -19.87 19.63
CA ASP A 412 -3.37 -21.08 18.82
C ASP A 412 -2.69 -20.81 17.47
N LEU A 413 -1.60 -21.52 17.17
CA LEU A 413 -0.75 -21.27 16.00
C LEU A 413 -0.52 -22.58 15.23
N PRO A 414 -0.53 -22.58 13.88
CA PRO A 414 -0.23 -23.77 13.08
C PRO A 414 1.25 -24.17 13.18
N TYR A 415 1.59 -25.43 12.92
CA TYR A 415 3.00 -25.89 12.97
C TYR A 415 3.88 -25.24 11.90
N THR A 416 3.32 -25.01 10.73
CA THR A 416 3.95 -24.28 9.63
C THR A 416 3.24 -22.95 9.48
N ALA A 417 3.99 -21.86 9.26
CA ALA A 417 3.39 -20.62 8.82
C ALA A 417 2.59 -20.93 7.54
N ALA A 418 1.34 -20.52 7.48
CA ALA A 418 0.53 -20.74 6.30
C ALA A 418 1.23 -20.08 5.11
N THR A 419 1.90 -20.87 4.25
CA THR A 419 2.18 -20.46 2.89
C THR A 419 0.82 -20.26 2.26
N THR A 420 0.47 -19.00 2.03
CA THR A 420 -0.78 -18.55 1.42
C THR A 420 -1.00 -19.23 0.08
N ASP A 421 -1.58 -20.43 0.07
CA ASP A 421 -2.04 -21.09 -1.15
C ASP A 421 -3.23 -22.05 -1.01
N ASP A 422 -3.84 -22.26 0.18
CA ASP A 422 -5.05 -23.12 0.23
C ASP A 422 -6.01 -22.84 1.42
N GLU A 423 -6.56 -21.62 1.46
CA GLU A 423 -7.96 -21.32 1.83
C GLU A 423 -8.24 -19.85 1.46
N PRO A 424 -9.39 -19.48 0.89
CA PRO A 424 -9.58 -18.17 0.29
C PRO A 424 -9.61 -17.09 1.38
N LEU A 425 -8.51 -16.35 1.53
CA LEU A 425 -8.50 -15.02 2.13
C LEU A 425 -9.72 -14.26 1.62
N ARG A 426 -10.62 -13.84 2.52
CA ARG A 426 -11.66 -12.88 2.14
C ARG A 426 -10.97 -11.56 1.86
N HIS A 427 -10.67 -11.34 0.60
CA HIS A 427 -10.20 -10.06 0.11
C HIS A 427 -11.40 -9.11 0.03
N TRP A 428 -11.32 -7.97 0.70
CA TRP A 428 -12.29 -6.88 0.53
C TRP A 428 -12.14 -6.31 -0.88
N ARG A 429 -13.21 -6.39 -1.65
CA ARG A 429 -13.24 -6.00 -3.05
C ARG A 429 -13.59 -4.53 -3.15
N VAL A 430 -12.64 -3.73 -3.60
CA VAL A 430 -12.79 -2.27 -3.66
C VAL A 430 -12.89 -1.81 -5.10
N VAL A 431 -13.86 -0.93 -5.37
CA VAL A 431 -13.92 -0.16 -6.63
C VAL A 431 -13.52 1.28 -6.33
N ILE A 432 -12.64 1.84 -7.16
CA ILE A 432 -12.19 3.23 -7.04
C ILE A 432 -12.87 4.07 -8.11
N VAL A 433 -13.43 5.21 -7.74
CA VAL A 433 -14.08 6.17 -8.65
C VAL A 433 -13.43 7.54 -8.48
N HIS A 434 -12.67 7.98 -9.48
CA HIS A 434 -12.04 9.31 -9.48
C HIS A 434 -11.73 9.71 -10.92
N ASP A 435 -11.99 10.95 -11.31
CA ASP A 435 -11.72 11.47 -12.66
C ASP A 435 -10.22 11.55 -13.03
N GLN A 436 -9.36 11.90 -12.08
CA GLN A 436 -7.92 12.05 -12.28
C GLN A 436 -7.17 10.70 -12.31
N PRO A 437 -6.53 10.32 -13.44
CA PRO A 437 -5.80 9.06 -13.57
C PRO A 437 -4.65 8.88 -12.56
N ALA A 438 -3.93 9.96 -12.26
CA ALA A 438 -2.84 9.93 -11.30
C ALA A 438 -3.30 9.60 -9.88
N MET A 439 -4.48 10.11 -9.48
CA MET A 439 -5.03 9.82 -8.16
C MET A 439 -5.53 8.37 -8.08
N ARG A 440 -6.21 7.86 -9.12
CA ARG A 440 -6.60 6.44 -9.16
C ARG A 440 -5.39 5.51 -9.00
N ALA A 441 -4.34 5.72 -9.79
CA ALA A 441 -3.12 4.92 -9.70
C ALA A 441 -2.45 5.03 -8.30
N GLY A 442 -2.47 6.22 -7.70
CA GLY A 442 -1.98 6.46 -6.34
C GLY A 442 -2.78 5.68 -5.28
N LEU A 443 -4.12 5.74 -5.35
CA LEU A 443 -5.02 5.03 -4.43
C LEU A 443 -4.90 3.51 -4.58
N VAL A 444 -4.79 2.99 -5.81
CA VAL A 444 -4.52 1.56 -6.06
C VAL A 444 -3.24 1.13 -5.36
N ARG A 445 -2.17 1.92 -5.50
CA ARG A 445 -0.87 1.62 -4.90
C ARG A 445 -0.89 1.77 -3.38
N LEU A 446 -1.58 2.76 -2.83
CA LEU A 446 -1.76 2.93 -1.39
C LEU A 446 -2.55 1.77 -0.79
N LEU A 447 -3.66 1.35 -1.42
CA LEU A 447 -4.46 0.22 -0.97
C LEU A 447 -3.71 -1.11 -1.08
N ALA A 448 -2.87 -1.27 -2.11
CA ALA A 448 -1.97 -2.44 -2.22
C ALA A 448 -0.91 -2.49 -1.10
N GLN A 449 -0.58 -1.35 -0.49
CA GLN A 449 0.36 -1.24 0.65
C GLN A 449 -0.36 -1.28 2.00
N ALA A 450 -1.68 -1.14 2.02
CA ALA A 450 -2.45 -0.83 3.22
C ALA A 450 -2.76 -2.04 4.12
N GLU A 451 -2.93 -3.24 3.55
CA GLU A 451 -3.17 -4.52 4.25
C GLU A 451 -3.16 -5.64 3.17
N PRO A 452 -2.72 -6.89 3.43
CA PRO A 452 -2.80 -8.00 2.46
C PRO A 452 -4.24 -8.51 2.21
N GLY A 453 -5.27 -7.91 2.81
CA GLY A 453 -6.68 -8.30 2.70
C GLY A 453 -7.56 -7.40 1.82
N ILE A 454 -7.01 -6.41 1.13
CA ILE A 454 -7.78 -5.48 0.27
C ILE A 454 -7.38 -5.68 -1.19
N ARG A 455 -8.38 -5.83 -2.07
CA ARG A 455 -8.16 -6.00 -3.52
C ARG A 455 -8.98 -4.98 -4.29
N VAL A 456 -8.30 -4.16 -5.08
CA VAL A 456 -8.97 -3.31 -6.06
C VAL A 456 -9.45 -4.18 -7.22
N VAL A 457 -10.75 -4.18 -7.49
CA VAL A 457 -11.39 -5.01 -8.53
C VAL A 457 -11.89 -4.20 -9.72
N GLY A 458 -11.85 -2.87 -9.63
CA GLY A 458 -12.22 -1.97 -10.72
C GLY A 458 -11.85 -0.52 -10.43
N GLU A 459 -11.58 0.21 -11.50
CA GLU A 459 -11.30 1.64 -11.50
C GLU A 459 -12.24 2.33 -12.49
N LEU A 460 -12.86 3.43 -12.08
CA LEU A 460 -13.73 4.23 -12.92
C LEU A 460 -13.29 5.69 -12.92
N ALA A 461 -13.38 6.31 -14.09
CA ALA A 461 -13.09 7.73 -14.27
C ALA A 461 -14.32 8.62 -14.02
N ASP A 462 -15.53 8.09 -14.10
CA ASP A 462 -16.76 8.87 -14.03
C ASP A 462 -17.91 8.10 -13.38
N ALA A 463 -18.96 8.83 -12.99
CA ALA A 463 -20.14 8.28 -12.34
C ALA A 463 -21.07 7.52 -13.30
N THR A 464 -20.97 7.74 -14.62
CA THR A 464 -21.97 7.26 -15.58
C THR A 464 -22.02 5.75 -15.69
N ARG A 465 -20.88 5.08 -15.50
CA ARG A 465 -20.74 3.62 -15.55
C ARG A 465 -20.71 2.95 -14.18
N VAL A 466 -20.92 3.72 -13.11
CA VAL A 466 -20.70 3.21 -11.74
C VAL A 466 -21.71 2.11 -11.38
N VAL A 467 -22.96 2.24 -11.82
CA VAL A 467 -24.02 1.25 -11.59
C VAL A 467 -23.73 -0.06 -12.31
N ASP A 468 -23.35 0.02 -13.58
CA ASP A 468 -22.99 -1.17 -14.39
C ASP A 468 -21.79 -1.90 -13.78
N ALA A 469 -20.76 -1.15 -13.39
CA ALA A 469 -19.55 -1.70 -12.80
C ALA A 469 -19.82 -2.35 -11.43
N ILE A 470 -20.65 -1.75 -10.58
CA ILE A 470 -20.96 -2.32 -9.27
C ILE A 470 -21.86 -3.55 -9.39
N THR A 471 -22.83 -3.52 -10.31
CA THR A 471 -23.69 -4.67 -10.58
C THR A 471 -22.86 -5.86 -11.08
N LEU A 472 -21.88 -5.61 -11.96
CA LEU A 472 -20.99 -6.63 -12.51
C LEU A 472 -19.94 -7.10 -11.49
N LEU A 473 -19.25 -6.16 -10.84
CA LEU A 473 -18.11 -6.44 -9.99
C LEU A 473 -18.52 -6.79 -8.57
N ARG A 474 -19.70 -6.42 -8.07
CA ARG A 474 -20.16 -6.63 -6.67
C ARG A 474 -19.07 -6.34 -5.62
N PRO A 475 -18.57 -5.10 -5.53
CA PRO A 475 -17.57 -4.72 -4.54
C PRO A 475 -18.16 -4.72 -3.12
N ASP A 476 -17.30 -4.94 -2.14
CA ASP A 476 -17.65 -4.73 -0.72
C ASP A 476 -17.61 -3.24 -0.36
N VAL A 477 -16.72 -2.47 -1.01
CA VAL A 477 -16.55 -1.03 -0.77
C VAL A 477 -16.35 -0.27 -2.09
N VAL A 478 -17.00 0.87 -2.20
CA VAL A 478 -16.76 1.87 -3.25
C VAL A 478 -16.03 3.04 -2.62
N LEU A 479 -14.79 3.28 -3.05
CA LEU A 479 -14.02 4.46 -2.70
C LEU A 479 -14.18 5.50 -3.82
N ALA A 480 -14.91 6.58 -3.56
CA ALA A 480 -15.21 7.59 -4.57
C ALA A 480 -14.73 8.98 -4.17
N ASP A 481 -14.30 9.78 -5.14
CA ASP A 481 -14.06 11.20 -4.92
C ASP A 481 -15.37 11.96 -4.73
N ILE A 482 -15.44 12.83 -3.72
CA ILE A 482 -16.65 13.61 -3.44
C ILE A 482 -16.91 14.69 -4.49
N ALA A 483 -15.83 15.20 -5.11
CA ALA A 483 -15.88 16.25 -6.13
C ALA A 483 -15.75 15.68 -7.55
N LEU A 484 -16.39 14.54 -7.79
CA LEU A 484 -16.39 13.87 -9.10
C LEU A 484 -17.13 14.72 -10.14
N GLN A 485 -16.51 14.93 -11.30
CA GLN A 485 -17.14 15.73 -12.37
C GLN A 485 -18.44 15.09 -12.86
N GLY A 486 -19.52 15.89 -12.86
CA GLY A 486 -20.83 15.49 -13.41
C GLY A 486 -21.79 14.81 -12.42
N ALA A 487 -21.44 14.64 -11.15
CA ALA A 487 -22.35 14.17 -10.10
C ALA A 487 -21.98 14.74 -8.73
N SER A 488 -22.97 15.14 -7.92
CA SER A 488 -22.67 15.52 -6.54
C SER A 488 -22.35 14.28 -5.69
N GLY A 489 -21.52 14.41 -4.66
CA GLY A 489 -21.21 13.30 -3.75
C GLY A 489 -22.45 12.64 -3.14
N ALA A 490 -23.48 13.43 -2.80
CA ALA A 490 -24.74 12.92 -2.28
C ALA A 490 -25.57 12.17 -3.34
N GLU A 491 -25.62 12.67 -4.57
CA GLU A 491 -26.28 12.00 -5.69
C GLU A 491 -25.60 10.68 -6.04
N LEU A 492 -24.26 10.67 -6.05
CA LEU A 492 -23.46 9.46 -6.24
C LEU A 492 -23.79 8.43 -5.16
N VAL A 493 -23.76 8.81 -3.87
CA VAL A 493 -24.10 7.90 -2.76
C VAL A 493 -25.52 7.34 -2.89
N ARG A 494 -26.53 8.17 -3.21
CA ARG A 494 -27.91 7.73 -3.41
C ARG A 494 -28.02 6.71 -4.55
N THR A 495 -27.33 6.97 -5.65
CA THR A 495 -27.28 6.09 -6.83
C THR A 495 -26.64 4.75 -6.48
N LEU A 496 -25.49 4.77 -5.81
CA LEU A 496 -24.76 3.59 -5.39
C LEU A 496 -25.57 2.70 -4.44
N ARG A 497 -26.21 3.31 -3.42
CA ARG A 497 -27.05 2.57 -2.47
C ARG A 497 -28.30 1.97 -3.09
N SER A 498 -28.85 2.62 -4.12
CA SER A 498 -30.01 2.10 -4.85
C SER A 498 -29.63 0.89 -5.71
N ALA A 499 -28.41 0.88 -6.25
CA ALA A 499 -27.88 -0.24 -7.04
C ALA A 499 -27.43 -1.43 -6.19
N ASP A 500 -26.71 -1.17 -5.09
CA ASP A 500 -26.29 -2.18 -4.11
C ASP A 500 -26.36 -1.62 -2.67
N PRO A 501 -27.40 -1.98 -1.90
CA PRO A 501 -27.56 -1.54 -0.52
C PRO A 501 -26.52 -2.10 0.45
N ASP A 502 -25.82 -3.18 0.07
CA ASP A 502 -24.83 -3.86 0.91
C ASP A 502 -23.41 -3.30 0.74
N ALA A 503 -23.10 -2.69 -0.42
CA ALA A 503 -21.81 -2.07 -0.70
C ALA A 503 -21.62 -0.80 0.14
N ALA A 504 -20.52 -0.73 0.88
CA ALA A 504 -20.20 0.47 1.67
C ALA A 504 -19.63 1.57 0.77
N VAL A 505 -20.06 2.82 0.95
CA VAL A 505 -19.53 3.97 0.21
C VAL A 505 -18.61 4.78 1.11
N VAL A 506 -17.35 4.94 0.71
CA VAL A 506 -16.35 5.78 1.38
C VAL A 506 -15.98 6.91 0.43
N LEU A 507 -16.03 8.15 0.92
CA LEU A 507 -15.75 9.34 0.13
C LEU A 507 -14.39 9.95 0.44
N LEU A 508 -13.65 10.29 -0.61
CA LEU A 508 -12.44 11.09 -0.52
C LEU A 508 -12.82 12.57 -0.49
N VAL A 509 -12.35 13.30 0.51
CA VAL A 509 -12.61 14.72 0.73
C VAL A 509 -11.31 15.51 0.71
N GLY A 510 -11.35 16.75 0.23
CA GLY A 510 -10.17 17.58 0.10
C GLY A 510 -10.43 19.09 0.03
N SER A 511 -11.69 19.51 -0.07
CA SER A 511 -12.09 20.92 -0.09
C SER A 511 -12.97 21.27 1.11
N PRO A 512 -12.84 22.47 1.70
CA PRO A 512 -13.79 22.96 2.69
C PRO A 512 -15.22 23.14 2.13
N ASP A 513 -15.37 23.23 0.80
CA ASP A 513 -16.66 23.34 0.11
C ASP A 513 -17.28 21.97 -0.23
N ASP A 514 -16.66 20.87 0.18
CA ASP A 514 -17.21 19.54 -0.04
C ASP A 514 -18.54 19.37 0.73
N ASP A 515 -19.60 18.91 0.06
CA ASP A 515 -20.95 18.70 0.65
C ASP A 515 -21.03 17.46 1.56
N ILE A 516 -20.12 17.37 2.53
CA ILE A 516 -19.95 16.22 3.43
C ILE A 516 -21.24 15.90 4.21
N ARG A 517 -21.97 16.92 4.68
CA ARG A 517 -23.25 16.73 5.40
C ARG A 517 -24.31 16.07 4.53
N GLU A 518 -24.46 16.51 3.29
CA GLU A 518 -25.46 15.96 2.39
C GLU A 518 -25.10 14.52 1.98
N ALA A 519 -23.82 14.27 1.72
CA ALA A 519 -23.32 12.93 1.41
C ALA A 519 -23.45 11.96 2.60
N ALA A 520 -23.25 12.44 3.83
CA ALA A 520 -23.47 11.65 5.03
C ALA A 520 -24.97 11.31 5.21
N ALA A 521 -25.86 12.29 5.02
CA ALA A 521 -27.31 12.07 5.07
C ALA A 521 -27.79 11.09 3.97
N ALA A 522 -27.16 11.11 2.79
CA ALA A 522 -27.41 10.14 1.72
C ALA A 522 -26.98 8.70 2.09
N GLY A 523 -26.14 8.53 3.11
CA GLY A 523 -25.72 7.23 3.63
C GLY A 523 -24.28 6.82 3.29
N ALA A 524 -23.39 7.79 3.03
CA ALA A 524 -21.96 7.51 2.99
C ALA A 524 -21.51 6.94 4.34
N ARG A 525 -20.68 5.90 4.32
CA ARG A 525 -20.25 5.15 5.49
C ARG A 525 -18.86 5.55 6.00
N GLY A 526 -18.11 6.31 5.21
CA GLY A 526 -16.87 6.90 5.67
C GLY A 526 -16.40 8.08 4.85
N PHE A 527 -15.57 8.91 5.47
CA PHE A 527 -14.93 10.07 4.85
C PHE A 527 -13.44 10.05 5.16
N VAL A 528 -12.64 10.20 4.11
CA VAL A 528 -11.19 10.09 4.18
C VAL A 528 -10.56 11.24 3.42
N GLU A 529 -9.55 11.88 3.98
CA GLU A 529 -8.85 12.97 3.29
C GLU A 529 -8.05 12.46 2.09
N ARG A 530 -7.93 13.26 1.02
CA ARG A 530 -7.10 12.92 -0.14
C ARG A 530 -5.61 12.75 0.20
N THR A 531 -5.16 13.28 1.33
CA THR A 531 -3.79 13.20 1.85
C THR A 531 -3.55 12.03 2.81
N VAL A 532 -4.51 11.11 2.94
CA VAL A 532 -4.44 9.97 3.85
C VAL A 532 -3.26 9.03 3.54
N ASP A 533 -2.64 8.48 4.59
CA ASP A 533 -1.64 7.42 4.44
C ASP A 533 -2.27 6.04 4.14
N ALA A 534 -1.45 5.09 3.67
CA ALA A 534 -1.91 3.76 3.29
C ALA A 534 -2.62 3.02 4.45
N VAL A 535 -2.07 3.07 5.65
CA VAL A 535 -2.58 2.35 6.83
C VAL A 535 -3.96 2.88 7.23
N SER A 536 -4.12 4.19 7.27
CA SER A 536 -5.36 4.86 7.65
C SER A 536 -6.44 4.67 6.59
N LEU A 537 -6.07 4.69 5.30
CA LEU A 537 -6.99 4.37 4.20
C LEU A 537 -7.44 2.91 4.27
N GLY A 538 -6.53 1.96 4.50
CA GLY A 538 -6.87 0.54 4.66
C GLY A 538 -7.84 0.31 5.81
N ARG A 539 -7.59 0.91 6.97
CA ARG A 539 -8.50 0.86 8.12
C ARG A 539 -9.88 1.43 7.80
N ALA A 540 -9.96 2.51 7.01
CA ALA A 540 -11.23 3.09 6.59
C ALA A 540 -12.05 2.14 5.70
N ILE A 541 -11.40 1.49 4.74
CA ILE A 541 -12.03 0.49 3.88
C ILE A 541 -12.55 -0.70 4.71
N VAL A 542 -11.71 -1.27 5.59
CA VAL A 542 -12.10 -2.42 6.40
C VAL A 542 -13.26 -2.07 7.34
N SER A 543 -13.21 -0.93 8.01
CA SER A 543 -14.26 -0.48 8.94
C SER A 543 -15.59 -0.26 8.20
N ALA A 544 -15.55 0.38 7.04
CA ALA A 544 -16.73 0.58 6.21
C ALA A 544 -17.33 -0.75 5.74
N ALA A 545 -16.48 -1.71 5.34
CA ALA A 545 -16.90 -3.03 4.88
C ALA A 545 -17.52 -3.89 6.00
N THR A 546 -17.04 -3.77 7.25
CA THR A 546 -17.60 -4.44 8.42
C THR A 546 -18.89 -3.79 8.94
N GLY A 547 -19.21 -2.59 8.43
CA GLY A 547 -20.44 -1.88 8.70
C GLY A 547 -20.33 -0.77 9.73
N ASP A 548 -19.12 -0.50 10.22
CA ASP A 548 -18.78 0.60 11.13
C ASP A 548 -18.59 1.90 10.34
N ALA A 549 -19.04 3.03 10.90
CA ALA A 549 -18.82 4.34 10.28
C ALA A 549 -17.43 4.88 10.70
N LEU A 550 -16.59 5.26 9.73
CA LEU A 550 -15.28 5.86 10.00
C LEU A 550 -15.22 7.32 9.54
N VAL A 551 -14.76 8.20 10.43
CA VAL A 551 -14.57 9.63 10.14
C VAL A 551 -13.13 10.02 10.45
N ALA A 552 -12.43 10.61 9.50
CA ALA A 552 -11.16 11.28 9.77
C ALA A 552 -11.38 12.46 10.73
N SER A 553 -10.42 12.68 11.63
CA SER A 553 -10.50 13.60 12.79
C SER A 553 -10.91 15.03 12.45
N ASP A 554 -10.46 15.56 11.31
CA ASP A 554 -10.75 16.94 10.88
C ASP A 554 -12.15 17.09 10.25
N VAL A 555 -12.68 16.03 9.63
CA VAL A 555 -14.04 15.99 9.06
C VAL A 555 -15.12 16.04 10.14
N LEU A 556 -14.85 15.46 11.33
CA LEU A 556 -15.74 15.53 12.49
C LEU A 556 -15.98 16.96 12.97
N ARG A 557 -14.97 17.83 12.83
CA ARG A 557 -15.03 19.24 13.26
C ARG A 557 -15.95 20.06 12.36
N THR A 558 -15.97 19.77 11.05
CA THR A 558 -16.88 20.38 10.05
C THR A 558 -18.32 19.88 10.20
N LEU A 559 -18.51 18.62 10.60
CA LEU A 559 -19.85 18.01 10.75
C LEU A 559 -20.56 18.37 12.07
N GLY A 560 -19.83 18.76 13.12
CA GLY A 560 -20.41 19.02 14.44
C GLY A 560 -20.98 17.77 15.12
N GLY A 561 -20.50 16.59 14.71
CA GLY A 561 -21.07 15.27 15.05
C GLY A 561 -21.63 14.55 13.82
N TRP A 562 -21.69 13.22 13.85
CA TRP A 562 -22.19 12.42 12.73
C TRP A 562 -23.71 12.65 12.55
N PRO A 563 -24.20 13.05 11.37
CA PRO A 563 -25.63 13.10 11.10
C PRO A 563 -26.21 11.69 11.24
N LYS A 564 -27.19 11.51 12.13
CA LYS A 564 -28.00 10.28 12.10
C LYS A 564 -28.70 10.27 10.74
N PRO A 565 -28.58 9.20 9.93
CA PRO A 565 -29.25 9.15 8.65
C PRO A 565 -30.76 9.26 8.88
N GLU A 566 -31.38 10.30 8.32
CA GLU A 566 -32.83 10.32 8.12
C GLU A 566 -33.14 9.15 7.20
N SER A 567 -33.59 8.06 7.80
CA SER A 567 -34.10 6.89 7.11
C SER A 567 -35.33 6.45 7.87
N ASP A 568 -36.33 5.96 7.13
CA ASP A 568 -37.59 5.36 7.58
C ASP A 568 -37.37 4.18 8.54
N VAL A 569 -36.87 4.50 9.72
CA VAL A 569 -36.58 3.61 10.83
C VAL A 569 -37.70 3.84 11.84
N ASP A 570 -38.53 2.82 11.99
CA ASP A 570 -39.50 2.73 13.09
C ASP A 570 -38.76 2.68 14.45
N ASP A 571 -39.48 2.85 15.57
CA ASP A 571 -38.96 2.88 16.96
C ASP A 571 -38.04 1.68 17.33
N SER A 572 -38.03 0.64 16.50
CA SER A 572 -37.21 -0.57 16.62
C SER A 572 -35.82 -0.52 15.97
N GLY A 573 -35.44 0.51 15.21
CA GLY A 573 -34.08 0.62 14.64
C GLY A 573 -33.81 -0.22 13.37
N LEU A 574 -34.84 -0.89 12.83
CA LEU A 574 -34.72 -1.86 11.73
C LEU A 574 -35.02 -1.24 10.35
N THR A 575 -34.22 -1.61 9.35
CA THR A 575 -34.45 -1.25 7.95
C THR A 575 -35.62 -2.03 7.35
N PRO A 576 -36.22 -1.60 6.21
CA PRO A 576 -37.28 -2.35 5.53
C PRO A 576 -36.91 -3.81 5.26
N ARG A 577 -35.67 -4.06 4.85
CA ARG A 577 -35.18 -5.41 4.56
C ARG A 577 -34.98 -6.26 5.80
N GLU A 578 -34.51 -5.64 6.89
CA GLU A 578 -34.39 -6.31 8.19
C GLU A 578 -35.77 -6.65 8.77
N ARG A 579 -36.81 -5.85 8.52
CA ARG A 579 -38.19 -6.17 8.92
C ARG A 579 -38.74 -7.39 8.18
N GLU A 580 -38.52 -7.48 6.87
CA GLU A 580 -38.91 -8.65 6.07
C GLU A 580 -38.22 -9.93 6.56
N VAL A 581 -36.91 -9.87 6.80
CA VAL A 581 -36.15 -11.01 7.34
C VAL A 581 -36.64 -11.36 8.74
N ARG A 582 -36.84 -10.38 9.62
CA ARG A 582 -37.34 -10.58 10.99
C ARG A 582 -38.70 -11.27 11.00
N ALA A 583 -39.65 -10.82 10.18
CA ALA A 583 -40.98 -11.42 10.10
C ALA A 583 -40.92 -12.90 9.67
N LEU A 584 -40.01 -13.27 8.78
CA LEU A 584 -39.83 -14.67 8.36
C LEU A 584 -39.13 -15.51 9.45
N VAL A 585 -38.22 -14.92 10.22
CA VAL A 585 -37.60 -15.56 11.39
C VAL A 585 -38.62 -15.79 12.50
N GLU A 586 -39.49 -14.82 12.77
CA GLU A 586 -40.58 -14.90 13.76
C GLU A 586 -41.61 -15.96 13.38
N ARG A 587 -41.83 -16.19 12.07
CA ARG A 587 -42.61 -17.32 11.54
C ARG A 587 -41.89 -18.67 11.62
N GLY A 588 -40.66 -18.72 12.12
CA GLY A 588 -39.88 -19.96 12.30
C GLY A 588 -39.27 -20.53 11.03
N LEU A 589 -39.19 -19.76 9.93
CA LEU A 589 -38.58 -20.25 8.70
C LEU A 589 -37.05 -20.41 8.87
N PRO A 590 -36.43 -21.46 8.31
CA PRO A 590 -34.97 -21.59 8.28
C PRO A 590 -34.34 -20.70 7.21
N ASP A 591 -33.07 -20.31 7.38
CA ASP A 591 -32.39 -19.32 6.52
C ASP A 591 -32.36 -19.70 5.04
N LYS A 592 -32.29 -21.01 4.74
CA LYS A 592 -32.39 -21.52 3.37
C LYS A 592 -33.74 -21.22 2.72
N ARG A 593 -34.84 -21.18 3.48
CA ARG A 593 -36.18 -20.87 2.98
C ARG A 593 -36.40 -19.36 2.89
N ILE A 594 -35.89 -18.60 3.87
CA ILE A 594 -35.89 -17.13 3.83
C ILE A 594 -35.12 -16.63 2.60
N ALA A 595 -33.97 -17.24 2.31
CA ALA A 595 -33.15 -16.94 1.15
C ALA A 595 -33.92 -17.11 -0.17
N VAL A 596 -34.67 -18.21 -0.28
CA VAL A 596 -35.53 -18.48 -1.45
C VAL A 596 -36.69 -17.50 -1.53
N GLU A 597 -37.38 -17.23 -0.41
CA GLU A 597 -38.57 -16.37 -0.37
C GLU A 597 -38.24 -14.90 -0.65
N LEU A 598 -37.04 -14.46 -0.26
CA LEU A 598 -36.55 -13.11 -0.47
C LEU A 598 -35.60 -12.96 -1.68
N ALA A 599 -35.37 -14.03 -2.44
CA ALA A 599 -34.45 -14.08 -3.59
C ALA A 599 -33.03 -13.55 -3.27
N ILE A 600 -32.50 -13.91 -2.10
CA ILE A 600 -31.15 -13.54 -1.62
C ILE A 600 -30.37 -14.77 -1.20
N SER A 601 -29.05 -14.64 -0.99
CA SER A 601 -28.23 -15.77 -0.54
C SER A 601 -28.51 -16.14 0.93
N VAL A 602 -28.32 -17.40 1.29
CA VAL A 602 -28.43 -17.89 2.70
C VAL A 602 -27.52 -17.09 3.63
N LYS A 603 -26.33 -16.74 3.15
CA LYS A 603 -25.35 -15.94 3.87
C LYS A 603 -25.81 -14.48 4.08
N THR A 604 -26.53 -13.92 3.12
CA THR A 604 -27.16 -12.59 3.25
C THR A 604 -28.25 -12.63 4.33
N VAL A 605 -29.01 -13.72 4.40
CA VAL A 605 -29.98 -13.94 5.49
C VAL A 605 -29.27 -14.02 6.84
N GLU A 606 -28.22 -14.82 6.98
CA GLU A 606 -27.44 -14.94 8.23
C GLU A 606 -26.90 -13.58 8.70
N LYS A 607 -26.41 -12.75 7.77
CA LYS A 607 -25.95 -11.37 8.03
C LYS A 607 -27.08 -10.47 8.55
N HIS A 608 -28.25 -10.52 7.91
CA HIS A 608 -29.42 -9.77 8.37
C HIS A 608 -29.88 -10.25 9.74
N VAL A 609 -29.95 -11.57 9.98
CA VAL A 609 -30.31 -12.14 11.29
C VAL A 609 -29.32 -11.69 12.37
N GLY A 610 -28.01 -11.75 12.13
CA GLY A 610 -27.01 -11.27 13.07
C GLY A 610 -27.14 -9.77 13.38
N THR A 611 -27.49 -8.96 12.39
CA THR A 611 -27.73 -7.52 12.57
C THR A 611 -29.02 -7.25 13.35
N ILE A 612 -30.10 -8.00 13.08
CA ILE A 612 -31.37 -7.90 13.81
C ILE A 612 -31.15 -8.27 15.27
N LEU A 613 -30.48 -9.39 15.57
CA LEU A 613 -30.17 -9.82 16.93
C LEU A 613 -29.43 -8.74 17.73
N ARG A 614 -28.42 -8.10 17.11
CA ARG A 614 -27.67 -6.99 17.72
C ARG A 614 -28.56 -5.76 17.97
N LYS A 615 -29.44 -5.41 17.04
CA LYS A 615 -30.33 -4.24 17.14
C LYS A 615 -31.49 -4.44 18.11
N THR A 616 -32.03 -5.65 18.21
CA THR A 616 -33.15 -5.98 19.11
C THR A 616 -32.69 -6.43 20.50
N GLY A 617 -31.38 -6.59 20.72
CA GLY A 617 -30.82 -7.13 21.96
C GLY A 617 -31.12 -8.61 22.18
N ALA A 618 -31.51 -9.35 21.13
CA ALA A 618 -31.81 -10.77 21.24
C ALA A 618 -30.52 -11.59 21.17
N HIS A 619 -30.30 -12.47 22.14
CA HIS A 619 -29.06 -13.26 22.22
C HIS A 619 -29.01 -14.45 21.26
N ASN A 620 -30.16 -14.90 20.75
CA ASN A 620 -30.24 -15.96 19.76
C ASN A 620 -31.52 -15.87 18.93
N ARG A 621 -31.55 -16.60 17.80
CA ARG A 621 -32.69 -16.66 16.88
C ARG A 621 -33.98 -17.08 17.59
N THR A 622 -33.90 -18.00 18.54
CA THR A 622 -35.05 -18.50 19.31
C THR A 622 -35.67 -17.39 20.16
N MET A 623 -34.83 -16.58 20.82
CA MET A 623 -35.23 -15.40 21.58
C MET A 623 -35.85 -14.34 20.67
N LEU A 624 -35.28 -14.12 19.48
CA LEU A 624 -35.84 -13.21 18.48
C LEU A 624 -37.23 -13.66 18.02
N ALA A 625 -37.43 -14.96 17.76
CA ALA A 625 -38.73 -15.50 17.39
C ALA A 625 -39.76 -15.43 18.54
N ALA A 626 -39.31 -15.54 19.79
CA ALA A 626 -40.18 -15.43 20.97
C ALA A 626 -40.67 -14.00 21.24
N LEU A 627 -39.98 -12.97 20.73
CA LEU A 627 -40.40 -11.57 20.87
C LEU A 627 -41.68 -11.23 20.08
N ALA A 628 -42.08 -12.06 19.12
CA ALA A 628 -43.31 -11.90 18.34
C ALA A 628 -44.57 -12.47 19.01
N VAL A 629 -44.41 -13.28 20.07
CA VAL A 629 -45.51 -13.99 20.75
C VAL A 629 -46.06 -13.18 21.95
N ARG A 630 -45.70 -11.90 22.05
CA ARG A 630 -46.14 -10.99 23.13
C ARG A 630 -47.19 -10.00 22.68
#